data_AF-A0A1V5C186-F1
#
_entry.id   AF-A0A1V5C186-F1
#
_cell.length_a   1.000
_cell.length_b   1.000
_cell.length_c   1.000
_cell.angle_alpha   90.00
_cell.angle_beta   90.00
_cell.angle_gamma   90.00
#
_symmetry.space_group_name_H-M   'P 1'
#
loop_
_entity.id
_entity.type
_entity.pdbx_description
1 polymer ?
#
loop_
_entity_poly.entity_id
_entity_poly.type
_entity_poly.pdbx_seq_one_letter_code
_entity_poly.pdbx_strand_id
1 'polypeptide(L)'
;MTELVEKASRELRAQVDISLKVVEWKLVEWQSYDRVGTLNQVAQIMGKHNKPFDIAVAFQHFSTFDLLQYMLIGTWEGVIDDTYRRFIVIRRMSVQILLHEICHAFIFSHDHSWGFRHLMTPVTLYIVPGLMPLNRSSSLKERDREEIVRNRWRDFSVLPNLQGSRLADPLPLSTEHIAAVSESGP
;
A
#
# COMPACT_ATOMS: atom_id res chain seq x y z
N MET A 1 14.69 3.69 8.32
CA MET A 1 13.64 2.92 7.63
C MET A 1 13.00 1.90 8.58
N THR A 2 13.78 1.13 9.33
CA THR A 2 13.28 0.22 10.38
C THR A 2 12.39 0.91 11.42
N GLU A 3 12.81 2.07 11.93
CA GLU A 3 12.02 2.86 12.90
C GLU A 3 10.63 3.28 12.37
N LEU A 4 10.53 3.59 11.08
CA LEU A 4 9.25 3.94 10.43
C LEU A 4 8.28 2.76 10.48
N VAL A 5 8.76 1.57 10.11
CA VAL A 5 7.96 0.34 10.08
C VAL A 5 7.61 -0.10 11.49
N GLU A 6 8.53 -0.02 12.45
CA GLU A 6 8.26 -0.33 13.85
C GLU A 6 7.19 0.59 14.45
N LYS A 7 7.26 1.88 14.16
CA LYS A 7 6.24 2.83 14.62
C LYS A 7 4.89 2.55 13.99
N ALA A 8 4.83 2.30 12.67
CA ALA A 8 3.60 1.87 12.01
C ALA A 8 3.05 0.57 12.61
N SER A 9 3.92 -0.42 12.88
CA SER A 9 3.54 -1.69 13.50
C SER A 9 2.88 -1.49 14.87
N ARG A 10 3.44 -0.62 15.72
CA ARG A 10 2.85 -0.29 17.03
C ARG A 10 1.48 0.37 16.91
N GLU A 11 1.34 1.35 16.02
CA GLU A 11 0.10 2.09 15.79
C GLU A 11 -1.01 1.20 15.21
N LEU A 12 -0.66 0.30 14.29
CA LEU A 12 -1.59 -0.66 13.71
C LEU A 12 -2.05 -1.67 14.78
N ARG A 13 -1.10 -2.21 15.55
CA ARG A 13 -1.42 -3.15 16.63
C ARG A 13 -2.34 -2.54 17.68
N ALA A 14 -2.10 -1.29 18.06
CA ALA A 14 -2.93 -0.59 19.04
C ALA A 14 -4.40 -0.41 18.57
N GLN A 15 -4.65 -0.40 17.27
CA GLN A 15 -5.99 -0.14 16.71
C GLN A 15 -6.73 -1.40 16.28
N VAL A 16 -6.03 -2.41 15.76
CA VAL A 16 -6.63 -3.58 15.12
C VAL A 16 -5.90 -4.91 15.43
N ASP A 17 -4.94 -4.88 16.36
CA ASP A 17 -4.13 -6.04 16.78
C ASP A 17 -3.37 -6.75 15.66
N ILE A 18 -3.02 -6.02 14.59
CA ILE A 18 -2.15 -6.49 13.51
C ILE A 18 -0.74 -5.94 13.74
N SER A 19 0.27 -6.81 13.72
CA SER A 19 1.67 -6.44 13.85
C SER A 19 2.41 -6.67 12.53
N LEU A 20 3.24 -5.70 12.13
CA LEU A 20 4.13 -5.84 10.98
C LEU A 20 5.45 -6.46 11.43
N LYS A 21 5.87 -7.51 10.73
CA LYS A 21 7.18 -8.15 10.89
C LYS A 21 7.92 -8.09 9.56
N VAL A 22 9.09 -7.45 9.57
CA VAL A 22 9.93 -7.42 8.36
C VAL A 22 10.69 -8.75 8.24
N VAL A 23 10.47 -9.44 7.13
CA VAL A 23 11.13 -10.73 6.83
C VAL A 23 12.38 -10.57 5.98
N GLU A 24 12.46 -9.53 5.15
CA GLU A 24 13.60 -9.23 4.30
C GLU A 24 13.65 -7.74 3.93
N TRP A 25 14.86 -7.22 3.73
CA TRP A 25 15.13 -5.90 3.18
C TRP A 25 16.03 -6.02 1.96
N LYS A 26 15.68 -5.33 0.87
CA LYS A 26 16.48 -5.31 -0.35
C LYS A 26 16.51 -3.91 -0.93
N LEU A 27 17.70 -3.49 -1.39
CA LEU A 27 17.87 -2.28 -2.18
C LEU A 27 17.52 -2.57 -3.63
N VAL A 28 16.81 -1.63 -4.26
CA VAL A 28 16.34 -1.72 -5.63
C VAL A 28 16.68 -0.45 -6.38
N GLU A 29 17.07 -0.59 -7.64
CA GLU A 29 17.25 0.54 -8.55
C GLU A 29 15.95 0.77 -9.32
N TRP A 30 15.43 1.99 -9.26
CA TRP A 30 14.15 2.36 -9.87
C TRP A 30 14.31 2.60 -11.38
N GLN A 31 13.44 1.98 -12.18
CA GLN A 31 13.40 2.14 -13.64
C GLN A 31 12.24 3.02 -14.09
N SER A 32 11.22 3.19 -13.24
CA SER A 32 10.11 4.11 -13.46
C SER A 32 9.85 4.94 -12.19
N TYR A 33 9.26 6.12 -12.38
CA TYR A 33 8.86 7.07 -11.34
C TYR A 33 7.37 7.42 -11.41
N ASP A 34 6.64 6.82 -12.36
CA ASP A 34 5.19 6.93 -12.43
C ASP A 34 4.52 5.84 -11.56
N ARG A 35 3.25 6.06 -11.23
CA ARG A 35 2.49 5.21 -10.30
C ARG A 35 2.40 3.76 -10.78
N VAL A 36 2.15 3.55 -12.07
CA VAL A 36 1.89 2.22 -12.64
C VAL A 36 3.22 1.49 -12.85
N GLY A 37 4.21 2.17 -13.41
CA GLY A 37 5.53 1.58 -13.65
C GLY A 37 6.23 1.15 -12.37
N THR A 38 6.12 1.92 -11.29
CA THR A 38 6.70 1.56 -9.98
C THR A 38 6.04 0.33 -9.36
N LEU A 39 4.71 0.24 -9.36
CA LEU A 39 3.99 -0.95 -8.89
C LEU A 39 4.34 -2.20 -9.73
N ASN A 40 4.38 -2.05 -11.05
CA ASN A 40 4.78 -3.14 -11.96
C ASN A 40 6.20 -3.61 -11.68
N GLN A 41 7.13 -2.69 -11.41
CA GLN A 41 8.50 -3.06 -11.06
C GLN A 41 8.56 -3.84 -9.74
N VAL A 42 7.79 -3.42 -8.73
CA VAL A 42 7.69 -4.19 -7.46
C VAL A 42 7.14 -5.59 -7.73
N ALA A 43 6.05 -5.71 -8.49
CA ALA A 43 5.47 -7.00 -8.85
C ALA A 43 6.47 -7.91 -9.58
N GLN A 44 7.25 -7.37 -10.53
CA GLN A 44 8.30 -8.13 -11.24
C GLN A 44 9.43 -8.60 -10.31
N ILE A 45 9.88 -7.74 -9.39
CA ILE A 45 10.91 -8.10 -8.40
C ILE A 45 10.40 -9.22 -7.50
N MET A 46 9.16 -9.08 -7.02
CA MET A 46 8.55 -10.06 -6.13
C MET A 46 8.13 -11.35 -6.84
N GLY A 47 7.83 -11.32 -8.13
CA GLY A 47 7.57 -12.53 -8.94
C GLY A 47 8.79 -13.45 -9.06
N LYS A 48 10.00 -12.92 -8.83
CA LYS A 48 11.26 -13.70 -8.76
C LYS A 48 11.66 -14.04 -7.32
N HIS A 49 10.85 -13.64 -6.34
CA HIS A 49 11.15 -13.83 -4.93
C HIS A 49 10.60 -15.18 -4.45
N ASN A 50 11.48 -16.03 -3.93
CA ASN A 50 11.15 -17.42 -3.61
C ASN A 50 10.77 -17.65 -2.14
N LYS A 51 10.69 -16.60 -1.32
CA LYS A 51 10.29 -16.72 0.10
C LYS A 51 8.84 -16.29 0.27
N PRO A 52 8.10 -16.88 1.22
CA PRO A 52 6.76 -16.44 1.54
C PRO A 52 6.77 -15.03 2.14
N PHE A 53 5.80 -14.21 1.74
CA PHE A 53 5.55 -12.88 2.25
C PHE A 53 4.06 -12.57 2.12
N ASP A 54 3.55 -11.65 2.94
CA ASP A 54 2.17 -11.17 2.82
C ASP A 54 2.15 -9.92 1.93
N ILE A 55 2.84 -8.87 2.38
CA ILE A 55 2.91 -7.55 1.73
C ILE A 55 4.36 -7.21 1.41
N ALA A 56 4.60 -6.65 0.23
CA ALA A 56 5.86 -6.02 -0.13
C ALA A 56 5.67 -4.49 -0.14
N VAL A 57 6.50 -3.79 0.64
CA VAL A 57 6.51 -2.33 0.70
C VAL A 57 7.81 -1.84 0.11
N ALA A 58 7.71 -1.06 -0.97
CA ALA A 58 8.84 -0.41 -1.58
C ALA A 58 8.84 1.07 -1.28
N PHE A 59 10.04 1.63 -1.09
CA PHE A 59 10.22 3.04 -0.77
C PHE A 59 10.97 3.70 -1.92
N GLN A 60 10.33 4.69 -2.55
CA GLN A 60 10.92 5.47 -3.63
C GLN A 60 11.13 6.91 -3.17
N HIS A 61 12.38 7.37 -3.11
CA HIS A 61 12.64 8.75 -2.70
C HIS A 61 12.21 9.74 -3.79
N PHE A 62 11.65 10.88 -3.38
CA PHE A 62 11.43 12.01 -4.28
C PHE A 62 12.77 12.58 -4.75
N SER A 63 12.90 12.87 -6.04
CA SER A 63 13.90 13.84 -6.47
C SER A 63 13.47 15.25 -6.02
N THR A 64 14.41 16.19 -5.92
CA THR A 64 14.11 17.60 -5.61
C THR A 64 13.10 18.21 -6.58
N PHE A 65 13.11 17.76 -7.85
CA PHE A 65 12.17 18.20 -8.88
C PHE A 65 10.76 17.64 -8.65
N ASP A 66 10.65 16.37 -8.24
CA ASP A 66 9.35 15.78 -7.89
C ASP A 66 8.72 16.46 -6.67
N LEU A 67 9.54 16.90 -5.71
CA LEU A 67 9.06 17.65 -4.56
C LEU A 67 8.45 18.99 -4.99
N LEU A 68 9.08 19.66 -5.98
CA LEU A 68 8.56 20.92 -6.52
C LEU A 68 7.25 20.70 -7.29
N GLN A 69 7.15 19.66 -8.11
CA GLN A 69 5.90 19.27 -8.77
C GLN A 69 4.81 18.94 -7.75
N TYR A 70 5.11 18.16 -6.72
CA TYR A 70 4.18 17.88 -5.64
C TYR A 70 3.60 19.16 -5.04
N MET A 71 4.44 20.16 -4.78
CA MET A 71 3.99 21.44 -4.22
C MET A 71 3.07 22.24 -5.15
N LEU A 72 3.20 22.08 -6.47
CA LEU A 72 2.49 22.91 -7.45
C LEU A 72 1.17 22.27 -7.93
N ILE A 73 1.16 20.96 -8.16
CA ILE A 73 0.03 20.26 -8.81
C ILE A 73 -0.54 19.11 -7.97
N GLY A 74 0.07 18.81 -6.81
CA GLY A 74 -0.23 17.62 -6.04
C GLY A 74 0.31 16.35 -6.70
N THR A 75 0.70 15.37 -5.90
CA THR A 75 1.01 14.02 -6.40
C THR A 75 0.63 12.96 -5.37
N TRP A 76 0.68 11.70 -5.78
CA TRP A 76 0.48 10.58 -4.87
C TRP A 76 1.66 10.46 -3.89
N GLU A 77 1.37 10.22 -2.62
CA GLU A 77 2.40 10.07 -1.58
C GLU A 77 2.65 8.59 -1.21
N GLY A 78 1.67 7.75 -1.48
CA GLY A 78 1.66 6.30 -1.37
C GLY A 78 0.67 5.71 -2.39
N VAL A 79 0.83 4.43 -2.71
CA VAL A 79 -0.10 3.67 -3.54
C VAL A 79 0.00 2.18 -3.23
N ILE A 80 -1.11 1.47 -3.36
CA ILE A 80 -1.19 0.01 -3.34
C ILE A 80 -1.72 -0.51 -4.68
N ASP A 81 -1.32 -1.72 -5.08
CA ASP A 81 -1.92 -2.37 -6.24
C ASP A 81 -3.38 -2.75 -5.97
N ASP A 82 -4.26 -2.58 -6.95
CA ASP A 82 -5.68 -2.91 -6.80
C ASP A 82 -6.01 -4.39 -7.03
N THR A 83 -5.05 -5.19 -7.50
CA THR A 83 -5.31 -6.58 -7.90
C THR A 83 -5.27 -7.54 -6.72
N TYR A 84 -4.10 -7.67 -6.08
CA TYR A 84 -3.92 -8.52 -4.91
C TYR A 84 -3.97 -7.71 -3.61
N ARG A 85 -3.67 -6.41 -3.70
CA ARG A 85 -3.53 -5.47 -2.59
C ARG A 85 -2.45 -5.91 -1.61
N ARG A 86 -1.26 -6.13 -2.16
CA ARG A 86 -0.08 -6.60 -1.43
C ARG A 86 1.23 -5.93 -1.85
N PHE A 87 1.23 -5.15 -2.93
CA PHE A 87 2.36 -4.36 -3.39
C PHE A 87 2.08 -2.90 -3.10
N ILE A 88 2.91 -2.32 -2.24
CA ILE A 88 2.78 -0.93 -1.79
C ILE A 88 4.02 -0.17 -2.21
N VAL A 89 3.85 1.05 -2.74
CA VAL A 89 4.94 1.99 -2.98
C VAL A 89 4.71 3.24 -2.14
N ILE A 90 5.69 3.63 -1.36
CA ILE A 90 5.68 4.82 -0.52
C ILE A 90 6.71 5.82 -1.06
N ARG A 91 6.26 7.03 -1.40
CA ARG A 91 7.17 8.11 -1.84
C ARG A 91 7.55 9.06 -0.72
N ARG A 92 6.63 9.33 0.19
CA ARG A 92 6.89 10.16 1.35
C ARG A 92 7.02 9.30 2.60
N MET A 93 8.19 9.38 3.22
CA MET A 93 8.52 8.67 4.46
C MET A 93 7.69 9.19 5.65
N SER A 94 6.48 8.68 5.80
CA SER A 94 5.54 9.04 6.86
C SER A 94 4.85 7.78 7.38
N VAL A 95 4.78 7.67 8.71
CA VAL A 95 4.07 6.57 9.38
C VAL A 95 2.61 6.55 8.95
N GLN A 96 1.98 7.72 8.84
CA GLN A 96 0.58 7.86 8.46
C GLN A 96 0.34 7.40 7.02
N ILE A 97 1.27 7.65 6.10
CA ILE A 97 1.16 7.16 4.71
C ILE A 97 1.30 5.66 4.67
N LEU A 98 2.33 5.13 5.32
CA LEU A 98 2.54 3.68 5.38
C LEU A 98 1.31 2.96 5.97
N LEU A 99 0.76 3.48 7.07
CA LEU A 99 -0.45 2.95 7.69
C LEU A 99 -1.66 3.02 6.76
N HIS A 100 -1.85 4.14 6.05
CA HIS A 100 -2.94 4.32 5.09
C HIS A 100 -2.91 3.25 4.00
N GLU A 101 -1.75 3.07 3.35
CA GLU A 101 -1.61 2.07 2.28
C GLU A 101 -1.75 0.65 2.81
N ILE A 102 -1.23 0.35 4.01
CA ILE A 102 -1.41 -0.97 4.64
C ILE A 102 -2.89 -1.23 4.93
N CYS A 103 -3.66 -0.22 5.35
CA CYS A 103 -5.08 -0.41 5.63
C CYS A 103 -5.89 -0.74 4.37
N HIS A 104 -5.54 -0.18 3.20
CA HIS A 104 -6.16 -0.58 1.94
C HIS A 104 -6.00 -2.08 1.61
N ALA A 105 -4.96 -2.73 2.16
CA ALA A 105 -4.75 -4.17 2.00
C ALA A 105 -5.87 -5.03 2.64
N PHE A 106 -6.60 -4.44 3.59
CA PHE A 106 -7.65 -5.11 4.36
C PHE A 106 -9.05 -4.49 4.18
N ILE A 107 -9.20 -3.30 3.59
CA ILE A 107 -10.49 -2.62 3.41
C ILE A 107 -10.91 -2.69 1.94
N PHE A 108 -11.94 -3.47 1.61
CA PHE A 108 -12.45 -3.64 0.23
C PHE A 108 -13.75 -2.89 -0.04
N SER A 109 -14.51 -2.54 1.01
CA SER A 109 -15.83 -1.92 0.84
C SER A 109 -15.76 -0.47 0.32
N HIS A 110 -14.61 0.18 0.47
CA HIS A 110 -14.37 1.55 0.01
C HIS A 110 -12.88 1.82 -0.11
N ASP A 111 -12.50 2.77 -0.96
CA ASP A 111 -11.12 3.22 -1.02
C ASP A 111 -10.83 4.15 0.16
N HIS A 112 -11.68 5.14 0.41
CA HIS A 112 -11.38 6.19 1.38
C HIS A 112 -12.54 6.49 2.34
N SER A 113 -12.19 6.93 3.54
CA SER A 113 -13.13 7.43 4.53
C SER A 113 -13.13 8.96 4.57
N TRP A 114 -14.18 9.55 4.01
CA TRP A 114 -14.40 11.00 4.06
C TRP A 114 -14.56 11.51 5.49
N GLY A 115 -13.85 12.57 5.82
CA GLY A 115 -13.89 13.21 7.14
C GLY A 115 -12.57 13.89 7.46
N PHE A 116 -12.60 14.83 8.39
CA PHE A 116 -11.41 15.55 8.82
C PHE A 116 -10.66 14.74 9.88
N ARG A 117 -9.33 14.60 9.74
CA ARG A 117 -8.44 13.92 10.72
C ARG A 117 -8.73 12.43 10.93
N HIS A 118 -8.82 11.67 9.84
CA HIS A 118 -8.83 10.20 9.89
C HIS A 118 -7.69 9.61 9.05
N LEU A 119 -7.31 8.38 9.37
CA LEU A 119 -6.21 7.70 8.68
C LEU A 119 -6.52 7.48 7.19
N MET A 120 -7.74 7.05 6.86
CA MET A 120 -8.18 6.74 5.48
C MET A 120 -8.70 7.96 4.70
N THR A 121 -8.34 9.19 5.09
CA THR A 121 -8.70 10.41 4.35
C THR A 121 -7.90 10.49 3.03
N PRO A 122 -8.53 10.77 1.86
CA PRO A 122 -7.88 10.65 0.54
C PRO A 122 -6.88 11.76 0.20
N VAL A 123 -7.05 12.94 0.80
CA VAL A 123 -6.28 14.13 0.45
C VAL A 123 -5.50 14.57 1.67
N THR A 124 -4.23 14.90 1.49
CA THR A 124 -3.45 15.57 2.51
C THR A 124 -3.46 17.08 2.30
N LEU A 125 -3.91 17.83 3.31
CA LEU A 125 -3.98 19.29 3.28
C LEU A 125 -2.83 19.91 4.08
N TYR A 126 -2.13 20.85 3.45
CA TYR A 126 -1.03 21.62 4.04
C TYR A 126 -1.41 23.10 4.09
N ILE A 127 -1.20 23.79 5.23
CA ILE A 127 -1.26 25.28 5.26
C ILE A 127 -0.06 25.85 4.52
N VAL A 128 1.12 25.29 4.81
CA VAL A 128 2.39 25.64 4.17
C VAL A 128 3.02 24.35 3.66
N PRO A 129 3.43 24.30 2.39
CA PRO A 129 4.17 23.17 1.86
C PRO A 129 5.41 22.87 2.71
N GLY A 130 5.61 21.61 3.09
CA GLY A 130 6.72 21.18 3.95
C GLY A 130 6.45 21.18 5.47
N LEU A 131 5.36 21.82 5.94
CA LEU A 131 4.93 21.73 7.34
C LEU A 131 4.04 20.49 7.60
N MET A 132 3.66 20.30 8.87
CA MET A 132 2.80 19.19 9.30
C MET A 132 1.39 19.34 8.67
N PRO A 133 0.82 18.28 8.08
CA PRO A 133 -0.49 18.34 7.44
C PRO A 133 -1.63 18.55 8.44
N LEU A 134 -2.64 19.33 8.06
CA LEU A 134 -3.76 19.72 8.93
C LEU A 134 -4.73 18.61 9.25
N ASN A 135 -4.87 17.68 8.31
CA ASN A 135 -5.97 16.72 8.29
C ASN A 135 -5.49 15.27 8.37
N ARG A 136 -4.20 15.01 8.65
CA ARG A 136 -3.73 13.64 8.91
C ARG A 136 -3.89 13.28 10.38
N SER A 137 -4.35 12.06 10.58
CA SER A 137 -4.39 11.37 11.87
C SER A 137 -3.88 9.95 11.67
N SER A 138 -3.37 9.34 12.74
CA SER A 138 -3.08 7.90 12.75
C SER A 138 -4.34 7.06 13.04
N SER A 139 -5.45 7.69 13.43
CA SER A 139 -6.65 6.99 13.91
C SER A 139 -7.61 6.62 12.78
N LEU A 140 -7.98 5.34 12.75
CA LEU A 140 -9.04 4.77 11.91
C LEU A 140 -10.43 5.23 12.37
N LYS A 141 -11.41 5.18 11.46
CA LYS A 141 -12.83 5.19 11.87
C LYS A 141 -13.24 3.80 12.36
N GLU A 142 -14.34 3.73 13.11
CA GLU A 142 -14.85 2.47 13.64
C GLU A 142 -15.13 1.45 12.52
N ARG A 143 -15.86 1.87 11.48
CA ARG A 143 -16.16 1.01 10.32
C ARG A 143 -14.90 0.46 9.63
N ASP A 144 -13.83 1.25 9.58
CA ASP A 144 -12.57 0.87 8.95
C ASP A 144 -11.87 -0.19 9.82
N ARG A 145 -11.86 0.02 11.15
CA ARG A 145 -11.34 -0.97 12.11
C ARG A 145 -12.07 -2.29 12.03
N GLU A 146 -13.41 -2.26 12.04
CA GLU A 146 -14.23 -3.47 11.96
C GLU A 146 -13.93 -4.29 10.71
N GLU A 147 -13.80 -3.64 9.56
CA GLU A 147 -13.46 -4.31 8.31
C GLU A 147 -12.05 -4.89 8.31
N ILE A 148 -11.06 -4.12 8.79
CA ILE A 148 -9.69 -4.61 8.93
C ILE A 148 -9.65 -5.85 9.83
N VAL A 149 -10.33 -5.82 10.97
CA VAL A 149 -10.38 -6.96 11.91
C VAL A 149 -11.04 -8.18 11.26
N ARG A 150 -12.12 -8.00 10.47
CA ARG A 150 -12.75 -9.11 9.72
C ARG A 150 -11.79 -9.72 8.70
N ASN A 151 -10.97 -8.90 8.05
CA ASN A 151 -10.07 -9.33 6.97
C ASN A 151 -8.63 -9.63 7.43
N ARG A 152 -8.32 -9.55 8.73
CA ARG A 152 -6.95 -9.69 9.26
C ARG A 152 -6.26 -11.02 8.93
N TRP A 153 -7.03 -12.06 8.64
CA TRP A 153 -6.56 -13.41 8.31
C TRP A 153 -6.67 -13.75 6.82
N ARG A 154 -6.85 -12.73 5.96
CA ARG A 154 -6.95 -12.97 4.52
C ARG A 154 -5.69 -13.63 3.98
N ASP A 155 -5.85 -14.40 2.92
CA ASP A 155 -4.74 -14.86 2.10
C ASP A 155 -4.32 -13.74 1.13
N PHE A 156 -3.06 -13.31 1.21
CA PHE A 156 -2.49 -12.28 0.32
C PHE A 156 -2.06 -12.84 -1.05
N SER A 157 -2.05 -14.17 -1.22
CA SER A 157 -1.80 -14.82 -2.51
C SER A 157 -3.06 -14.98 -3.36
N VAL A 158 -4.25 -14.77 -2.76
CA VAL A 158 -5.55 -14.92 -3.43
C VAL A 158 -6.14 -13.54 -3.74
N LEU A 159 -6.79 -13.44 -4.90
CA LEU A 159 -7.54 -12.25 -5.30
C LEU A 159 -8.62 -11.94 -4.25
N PRO A 160 -8.67 -10.71 -3.72
CA PRO A 160 -9.72 -10.32 -2.78
C PRO A 160 -11.09 -10.35 -3.47
N ASN A 161 -12.12 -10.79 -2.75
CA ASN A 161 -13.49 -10.71 -3.27
C ASN A 161 -13.97 -9.25 -3.18
N LEU A 162 -13.80 -8.51 -4.28
CA LEU A 162 -14.13 -7.08 -4.38
C LEU A 162 -15.62 -6.78 -4.63
N GLN A 163 -16.53 -7.74 -4.39
CA GLN A 163 -17.98 -7.53 -4.52
C GLN A 163 -18.48 -6.51 -3.48
N GLY A 164 -18.27 -5.22 -3.77
CA GLY A 164 -18.60 -4.09 -2.89
C GLY A 164 -18.08 -2.74 -3.40
N SER A 165 -16.98 -2.68 -4.17
CA SER A 165 -16.50 -1.43 -4.76
C SER A 165 -16.85 -1.34 -6.25
N ARG A 166 -17.42 -0.21 -6.67
CA ARG A 166 -17.59 0.10 -8.09
C ARG A 166 -16.20 0.20 -8.72
N LEU A 167 -16.00 -0.61 -9.75
CA LEU A 167 -14.86 -0.70 -10.67
C LEU A 167 -14.20 0.67 -10.93
N ALA A 168 -12.92 0.80 -10.54
CA ALA A 168 -11.91 1.16 -11.53
C ALA A 168 -11.46 -0.16 -12.15
N ASP A 169 -11.43 -0.23 -13.47
CA ASP A 169 -11.13 -1.46 -14.19
C ASP A 169 -9.84 -2.10 -13.65
N PRO A 170 -9.82 -3.42 -13.38
CA PRO A 170 -8.58 -4.10 -13.07
C PRO A 170 -7.62 -3.85 -14.24
N LEU A 171 -6.49 -3.19 -13.97
CA LEU A 171 -5.40 -3.15 -14.92
C LEU A 171 -5.07 -4.60 -15.27
N PRO A 172 -5.07 -4.99 -16.56
CA PRO A 172 -4.62 -6.32 -16.92
C PRO A 172 -3.15 -6.41 -16.54
N LEU A 173 -2.86 -7.04 -15.40
CA LEU A 173 -1.59 -7.73 -15.22
C LEU A 173 -1.58 -8.75 -16.34
N SER A 174 -0.67 -8.56 -17.30
CA SER A 174 -0.47 -9.43 -18.46
C SER A 174 -0.66 -10.88 -18.05
N THR A 175 -1.75 -11.48 -18.50
CA THR A 175 -2.25 -12.80 -18.14
C THR A 175 -1.39 -13.94 -18.71
N GLU A 176 -0.12 -13.68 -19.01
CA GLU A 176 0.73 -14.64 -19.74
C GLU A 176 1.36 -15.75 -18.88
N HIS A 177 1.12 -15.81 -17.57
CA HIS A 177 1.61 -16.92 -16.75
C HIS A 177 0.56 -17.49 -15.78
N ILE A 178 -0.60 -17.89 -16.32
CA ILE A 178 -1.31 -19.06 -15.78
C ILE A 178 -1.48 -20.07 -16.94
N ALA A 179 -0.49 -20.94 -17.05
CA ALA A 179 -0.51 -22.25 -17.72
C ALA A 179 0.65 -23.04 -17.10
N ALA A 180 0.57 -24.30 -16.68
CA ALA A 180 -0.50 -25.29 -16.70
C ALA A 180 -0.11 -26.41 -15.71
N VAL A 181 -1.13 -27.07 -15.16
CA VAL A 181 -1.33 -28.54 -15.08
C VAL A 181 -0.18 -29.46 -14.59
N SER A 182 -0.55 -30.24 -13.58
CA SER A 182 0.09 -31.42 -13.00
C SER A 182 0.16 -32.64 -13.95
N GLU A 183 1.27 -33.40 -13.95
CA GLU A 183 1.37 -34.80 -13.47
C GLU A 183 2.61 -35.55 -14.02
N SER A 184 3.25 -36.29 -13.09
CA SER A 184 4.01 -37.56 -13.20
C SER A 184 5.12 -37.78 -14.25
N GLY A 185 6.26 -38.29 -13.75
CA GLY A 185 7.33 -38.92 -14.53
C GLY A 185 6.90 -40.19 -15.28
N PRO A 186 7.83 -41.05 -15.74
CA PRO A 186 9.18 -41.31 -15.23
C PRO A 186 10.30 -40.44 -15.83
#